data_AF-A0A2M8Q515-F1
#
_entry.id   AF-A0A2M8Q515-F1
#
_cell.length_a   1.000
_cell.length_b   1.000
_cell.length_c   1.000
_cell.angle_alpha   90.00
_cell.angle_beta   90.00
_cell.angle_gamma   90.00
#
_symmetry.space_group_name_H-M   'P 1'
#
loop_
_entity.id
_entity.type
_entity.pdbx_description
1 polymer ?
#
loop_
_entity_poly.entity_id
_entity_poly.type
_entity_poly.pdbx_seq_one_letter_code
_entity_poly.pdbx_strand_id
1 'polypeptide(L)'
;MLLMSGEIEYNKQIFPIRQMLNDVLRDVKRTYYQAQEKLPLVANINVDEDANIEGDEHRLRQAILGLINNAFITDSEGQVSLKAYLDAEAKQVCIQIQDSCHVSSEDDYTYFFEPSWMSKLESGKWRQMQWQSYLAHHFVDAHDGEISVGRTEPTVEPVGTVVEIRLPLADSVTPSADEEK
;
A
#
# COMPACT_ATOMS: atom_id res chain seq x y z
N MET A 1 28.42 1.84 4.69
CA MET A 1 27.53 1.05 5.58
C MET A 1 26.94 -0.04 4.70
N LEU A 2 27.19 -1.30 5.06
CA LEU A 2 26.95 -2.48 4.23
C LEU A 2 25.46 -2.81 4.12
N LEU A 3 24.95 -3.03 2.91
CA LEU A 3 23.79 -3.90 2.68
C LEU A 3 24.34 -5.16 1.97
N MET A 4 24.93 -6.04 2.76
CA MET A 4 25.23 -7.41 2.32
C MET A 4 23.98 -8.25 2.53
N SER A 5 23.43 -8.76 1.42
CA SER A 5 22.61 -9.97 1.28
C SER A 5 22.10 -10.59 2.60
N GLY A 6 21.03 -10.02 3.14
CA GLY A 6 20.07 -10.82 3.91
C GLY A 6 18.97 -11.17 2.94
N GLU A 7 18.91 -12.42 2.45
CA GLU A 7 17.72 -12.88 1.74
C GLU A 7 16.54 -12.68 2.70
N ILE A 8 15.58 -11.83 2.29
CA ILE A 8 14.33 -11.69 3.04
C ILE A 8 13.58 -13.00 2.81
N GLU A 9 13.49 -13.82 3.85
CA GLU A 9 12.63 -15.00 3.81
C GLU A 9 11.17 -14.54 3.88
N TYR A 10 10.38 -14.95 2.89
CA TYR A 10 8.96 -14.64 2.79
C TYR A 10 8.14 -15.84 3.27
N ASN A 11 7.25 -15.61 4.24
CA ASN A 11 6.32 -16.63 4.70
C ASN A 11 5.03 -16.58 3.86
N LYS A 12 5.09 -17.10 2.62
CA LYS A 12 3.93 -17.08 1.71
C LYS A 12 2.83 -18.02 2.20
N GLN A 13 1.63 -17.47 2.34
CA GLN A 13 0.40 -18.19 2.70
C GLN A 13 -0.77 -17.63 1.89
N ILE A 14 -1.86 -18.39 1.79
CA ILE A 14 -3.10 -17.91 1.22
C ILE A 14 -3.90 -17.24 2.34
N PHE A 15 -4.31 -15.99 2.15
CA PHE A 15 -5.08 -15.24 3.15
C PHE A 15 -6.12 -14.31 2.49
N PRO A 16 -7.22 -14.00 3.20
CA PRO A 16 -8.27 -13.12 2.69
C PRO A 16 -7.82 -11.66 2.73
N ILE A 17 -7.62 -11.04 1.56
CA ILE A 17 -7.10 -9.66 1.44
C ILE A 17 -8.01 -8.65 2.15
N ARG A 18 -9.32 -8.86 2.07
CA ARG A 18 -10.32 -7.99 2.70
C ARG A 18 -10.11 -7.92 4.22
N GLN A 19 -9.81 -9.05 4.86
CA GLN A 19 -9.56 -9.09 6.30
C GLN A 19 -8.28 -8.33 6.66
N MET A 20 -7.19 -8.59 5.93
CA MET A 20 -5.91 -7.90 6.15
C MET A 20 -6.07 -6.37 6.00
N LEU A 21 -6.77 -5.90 4.96
CA LEU A 21 -7.05 -4.47 4.77
C LEU A 21 -7.87 -3.87 5.92
N ASN A 22 -8.88 -4.59 6.42
CA ASN A 22 -9.67 -4.15 7.56
C ASN A 22 -8.83 -4.06 8.85
N ASP A 23 -7.91 -5.00 9.06
CA ASP A 23 -7.00 -4.98 10.21
C ASP A 23 -5.99 -3.82 10.10
N VAL A 24 -5.45 -3.56 8.91
CA VAL A 24 -4.67 -2.33 8.63
C VAL A 24 -5.44 -1.08 9.02
N LEU A 25 -6.68 -0.94 8.56
CA LEU A 25 -7.50 0.24 8.87
C LEU A 25 -7.77 0.38 10.37
N ARG A 26 -8.00 -0.73 11.08
CA ARG A 26 -8.17 -0.72 12.53
C ARG A 26 -6.92 -0.20 13.22
N ASP A 27 -5.75 -0.63 12.76
CA ASP A 27 -4.47 -0.29 13.36
C ASP A 27 -4.06 1.16 13.07
N VAL A 28 -4.31 1.63 11.84
CA VAL A 28 -4.16 3.03 11.49
C VAL A 28 -5.08 3.88 12.35
N LYS A 29 -6.40 3.59 12.40
CA LYS A 29 -7.35 4.37 13.21
C LYS A 29 -6.92 4.45 14.66
N ARG A 30 -6.52 3.34 15.27
CA ARG A 30 -6.05 3.30 16.67
C ARG A 30 -4.85 4.23 16.88
N THR A 31 -3.85 4.14 16.02
CA THR A 31 -2.62 4.97 16.11
C THR A 31 -2.94 6.44 15.85
N TYR A 32 -3.79 6.71 14.86
CA TYR A 32 -4.17 8.04 14.39
C TYR A 32 -5.00 8.82 15.42
N TYR A 33 -6.03 8.18 15.99
CA TYR A 33 -6.83 8.78 17.06
C TYR A 33 -6.01 9.09 18.31
N GLN A 34 -4.99 8.26 18.62
CA GLN A 34 -4.08 8.50 19.73
C GLN A 34 -3.15 9.69 19.47
N ALA A 35 -2.77 9.94 18.21
CA ALA A 35 -1.85 10.98 17.80
C ALA A 35 -2.51 12.35 17.54
N GLN A 36 -3.85 12.46 17.58
CA GLN A 36 -4.62 13.68 17.25
C GLN A 36 -4.29 14.27 15.86
N GLU A 37 -4.01 13.39 14.92
CA GLU A 37 -3.63 13.79 13.56
C GLU A 37 -4.82 14.43 12.80
N LYS A 38 -4.52 15.35 11.89
CA LYS A 38 -5.48 16.37 11.41
C LYS A 38 -6.38 15.94 10.25
N LEU A 39 -5.94 14.97 9.44
CA LEU A 39 -6.63 14.53 8.22
C LEU A 39 -7.64 13.39 8.48
N PRO A 40 -8.88 13.44 7.99
CA PRO A 40 -9.75 12.27 7.98
C PRO A 40 -9.18 11.14 7.12
N LEU A 41 -9.39 9.88 7.56
CA LEU A 41 -9.16 8.68 6.76
C LEU A 41 -10.51 8.08 6.32
N VAL A 42 -10.74 8.03 5.02
CA VAL A 42 -11.93 7.38 4.43
C VAL A 42 -11.52 6.08 3.77
N ALA A 43 -12.29 5.01 3.98
CA ALA A 43 -12.02 3.73 3.38
C ALA A 43 -13.25 3.19 2.64
N ASN A 44 -13.04 2.68 1.43
CA ASN A 44 -14.03 1.96 0.65
C ASN A 44 -13.41 0.65 0.14
N ILE A 45 -13.69 -0.45 0.84
CA ILE A 45 -13.20 -1.79 0.48
C ILE A 45 -14.36 -2.55 -0.17
N ASN A 46 -14.37 -2.57 -1.49
CA ASN A 46 -15.30 -3.30 -2.33
C ASN A 46 -14.63 -4.55 -2.91
N VAL A 47 -14.18 -5.42 -2.00
CA VAL A 47 -13.54 -6.70 -2.30
C VAL A 47 -14.33 -7.79 -1.60
N ASP A 48 -14.54 -8.91 -2.29
CA ASP A 48 -15.29 -10.05 -1.76
C ASP A 48 -14.59 -10.69 -0.55
N GLU A 49 -15.37 -11.36 0.31
CA GLU A 49 -14.82 -11.98 1.54
C GLU A 49 -13.90 -13.16 1.26
N ASP A 50 -14.10 -13.83 0.13
CA ASP A 50 -13.36 -14.99 -0.35
C ASP A 50 -12.23 -14.63 -1.33
N ALA A 51 -12.03 -13.35 -1.62
CA ALA A 51 -10.89 -12.89 -2.41
C ALA A 51 -9.59 -13.12 -1.62
N ASN A 52 -8.81 -14.09 -2.07
CA ASN A 52 -7.56 -14.48 -1.43
C ASN A 52 -6.34 -14.04 -2.24
N ILE A 53 -5.23 -13.82 -1.55
CA ILE A 53 -3.91 -13.56 -2.14
C ILE A 53 -2.95 -14.60 -1.59
N GLU A 54 -2.03 -15.07 -2.45
CA GLU A 54 -0.91 -15.89 -2.02
C GLU A 54 0.29 -14.98 -1.74
N GLY A 55 0.72 -14.92 -0.48
CA GLY A 55 1.82 -14.05 -0.11
C GLY A 55 2.13 -14.02 1.38
N ASP A 56 3.19 -13.29 1.72
CA ASP A 56 3.50 -12.90 3.08
C ASP A 56 2.61 -11.72 3.48
N GLU A 57 1.52 -12.05 4.16
CA GLU A 57 0.54 -11.10 4.69
C GLU A 57 1.22 -10.00 5.51
N HIS A 58 2.24 -10.33 6.31
CA HIS A 58 2.90 -9.36 7.16
C HIS A 58 3.67 -8.32 6.34
N ARG A 59 4.35 -8.74 5.26
CA ARG A 59 5.08 -7.84 4.36
C ARG A 59 4.14 -6.96 3.55
N LEU A 60 3.06 -7.52 3.02
CA LEU A 60 2.04 -6.73 2.31
C LEU A 60 1.34 -5.73 3.24
N ARG A 61 1.06 -6.13 4.49
CA ARG A 61 0.56 -5.23 5.53
C ARG A 61 1.53 -4.09 5.81
N GLN A 62 2.84 -4.37 5.87
CA GLN A 62 3.89 -3.34 6.03
C GLN A 62 3.92 -2.37 4.84
N ALA A 63 3.79 -2.87 3.61
CA ALA A 63 3.73 -2.03 2.41
C ALA A 63 2.57 -1.04 2.48
N ILE A 64 1.36 -1.54 2.73
CA ILE A 64 0.14 -0.71 2.77
C ILE A 64 0.21 0.30 3.92
N LEU A 65 0.65 -0.11 5.10
CA LEU A 65 0.86 0.82 6.22
C LEU A 65 1.89 1.90 5.91
N GLY A 66 3.00 1.54 5.25
CA GLY A 66 4.01 2.50 4.82
C GLY A 66 3.43 3.57 3.90
N LEU A 67 2.63 3.15 2.91
CA LEU A 67 2.00 4.07 1.97
C LEU A 67 0.93 4.95 2.62
N ILE A 68 0.10 4.40 3.51
CA ILE A 68 -0.87 5.20 4.28
C ILE A 68 -0.15 6.22 5.16
N ASN A 69 0.93 5.82 5.83
CA ASN A 69 1.73 6.73 6.64
C ASN A 69 2.36 7.84 5.79
N ASN A 70 2.86 7.51 4.59
CA ASN A 70 3.38 8.50 3.64
C ASN A 70 2.32 9.53 3.25
N ALA A 71 1.09 9.10 3.00
CA ALA A 71 -0.03 10.00 2.71
C ALA A 71 -0.41 10.94 3.87
N PHE A 72 -0.01 10.64 5.11
CA PHE A 72 -0.16 11.53 6.27
C PHE A 72 1.03 12.48 6.49
N ILE A 73 2.15 12.32 5.76
CA ILE A 73 3.32 13.21 5.87
C ILE A 73 3.03 14.50 5.09
N THR A 74 2.34 15.44 5.74
CA THR A 74 2.00 16.75 5.18
C THR A 74 1.67 17.75 6.29
N ASP A 75 1.85 19.04 6.01
CA ASP A 75 1.44 20.14 6.87
C ASP A 75 0.11 20.79 6.40
N SER A 76 -0.43 20.32 5.28
CA SER A 76 -1.68 20.82 4.67
C SER A 76 -2.93 20.18 5.28
N GLU A 77 -4.07 20.84 5.12
CA GLU A 77 -5.39 20.20 5.29
C GLU A 77 -5.72 19.32 4.08
N GLY A 78 -6.65 18.38 4.25
CA GLY A 78 -7.04 17.46 3.19
C GLY A 78 -7.66 16.17 3.74
N GLN A 79 -7.52 15.08 3.00
CA GLN A 79 -8.00 13.75 3.36
C GLN A 79 -7.06 12.69 2.82
N VAL A 80 -6.97 11.57 3.53
CA VAL A 80 -6.41 10.31 3.01
C VAL A 80 -7.56 9.36 2.72
N SER A 81 -7.51 8.67 1.59
CA SER A 81 -8.47 7.64 1.22
C SER A 81 -7.80 6.32 0.85
N LEU A 82 -8.39 5.22 1.29
CA LEU A 82 -8.05 3.87 0.85
C LEU A 82 -9.25 3.30 0.09
N LYS A 83 -9.05 2.94 -1.17
CA LYS A 83 -10.04 2.22 -1.98
C LYS A 83 -9.48 0.87 -2.33
N ALA A 84 -10.29 -0.17 -2.27
CA ALA A 84 -9.91 -1.48 -2.79
C ALA A 84 -11.06 -2.07 -3.58
N TYR A 85 -10.76 -2.68 -4.73
CA TYR A 85 -11.76 -3.33 -5.58
C TYR A 85 -11.16 -4.49 -6.36
N LEU A 86 -12.01 -5.40 -6.82
CA LEU A 86 -11.60 -6.49 -7.70
C LEU A 86 -11.59 -6.03 -9.16
N ASP A 87 -10.52 -6.35 -9.86
CA ASP A 87 -10.45 -6.39 -11.32
C ASP A 87 -10.66 -7.84 -11.75
N ALA A 88 -11.92 -8.19 -12.03
CA ALA A 88 -12.31 -9.56 -12.35
C ALA A 88 -11.72 -10.05 -13.70
N GLU A 89 -11.49 -9.13 -14.65
CA GLU A 89 -10.92 -9.47 -15.95
C GLU A 89 -9.42 -9.77 -15.82
N ALA A 90 -8.69 -8.94 -15.06
CA ALA A 90 -7.28 -9.16 -14.78
C ALA A 90 -7.00 -10.21 -13.69
N LYS A 91 -8.04 -10.67 -12.98
CA LYS A 91 -7.94 -11.51 -11.77
C LYS A 91 -7.03 -10.91 -10.70
N GLN A 92 -7.22 -9.62 -10.43
CA GLN A 92 -6.39 -8.87 -9.49
C GLN A 92 -7.25 -8.17 -8.44
N VAL A 93 -6.67 -7.89 -7.29
CA VAL A 93 -7.17 -6.88 -6.37
C VAL A 93 -6.39 -5.59 -6.60
N CYS A 94 -7.12 -4.50 -6.80
CA CYS A 94 -6.59 -3.16 -6.91
C CYS A 94 -6.76 -2.46 -5.57
N ILE A 95 -5.68 -1.90 -5.02
CA ILE A 95 -5.66 -1.15 -3.76
C ILE A 95 -5.07 0.23 -4.07
N GLN A 96 -5.88 1.26 -3.88
CA GLN A 96 -5.51 2.65 -4.13
C GLN A 96 -5.45 3.41 -2.81
N ILE A 97 -4.29 4.02 -2.54
CA ILE A 97 -4.10 5.00 -1.46
C ILE A 97 -3.95 6.36 -2.10
N GLN A 98 -4.83 7.30 -1.74
CA GLN A 98 -4.82 8.65 -2.28
C GLN A 98 -4.83 9.67 -1.14
N ASP A 99 -3.98 10.68 -1.23
CA ASP A 99 -4.09 11.90 -0.41
C ASP A 99 -4.59 13.08 -1.25
N SER A 100 -4.98 14.16 -0.57
CA SER A 100 -5.40 15.42 -1.19
C SER A 100 -4.56 16.61 -0.70
N CYS A 101 -3.32 16.36 -0.26
CA CYS A 101 -2.61 17.30 0.61
C CYS A 101 -1.39 17.96 -0.05
N HIS A 102 -0.90 17.42 -1.18
CA HIS A 102 0.30 17.92 -1.82
C HIS A 102 0.35 17.70 -3.34
N VAL A 103 0.80 18.72 -4.07
CA VAL A 103 1.23 18.61 -5.47
C VAL A 103 2.73 18.43 -5.47
N SER A 104 3.19 17.17 -5.52
CA SER A 104 4.62 16.88 -5.62
C SER A 104 5.15 17.38 -6.97
N SER A 105 6.45 17.64 -7.10
CA SER A 105 7.10 17.95 -8.38
C SER A 105 7.07 16.75 -9.35
N GLU A 106 7.33 16.93 -10.65
CA GLU A 106 7.38 15.79 -11.59
C GLU A 106 8.48 14.77 -11.26
N ASP A 107 9.60 15.23 -10.70
CA ASP A 107 10.70 14.36 -10.24
C ASP A 107 10.26 13.45 -9.09
N ASP A 108 9.35 13.92 -8.22
CA ASP A 108 8.88 13.15 -7.07
C ASP A 108 8.11 11.88 -7.47
N TYR A 109 7.46 11.87 -8.64
CA TYR A 109 6.77 10.68 -9.15
C TYR A 109 7.73 9.73 -9.87
N THR A 110 8.69 10.28 -10.63
CA THR A 110 9.67 9.49 -11.39
C THR A 110 10.55 8.64 -10.47
N TYR A 111 10.95 9.21 -9.32
CA TYR A 111 11.88 8.58 -8.38
C TYR A 111 11.21 8.13 -7.07
N PHE A 112 9.88 8.06 -7.03
CA PHE A 112 9.11 7.81 -5.80
C PHE A 112 9.51 6.51 -5.09
N PHE A 113 9.84 5.46 -5.85
CA PHE A 113 10.26 4.17 -5.31
C PHE A 113 11.78 3.97 -5.32
N GLU A 114 12.54 4.94 -5.84
CA GLU A 114 13.98 4.80 -6.06
C GLU A 114 14.79 5.10 -4.80
N PRO A 115 15.61 4.16 -4.29
CA PRO A 115 16.39 4.40 -3.09
C PRO A 115 17.47 5.48 -3.29
N SER A 116 17.91 5.68 -4.54
CA SER A 116 18.89 6.70 -4.92
C SER A 116 18.42 8.13 -4.61
N TRP A 117 17.09 8.36 -4.53
CA TRP A 117 16.52 9.66 -4.20
C TRP A 117 16.72 10.04 -2.73
N MET A 118 16.94 9.08 -1.83
CA MET A 118 17.10 9.31 -0.38
C MET A 118 18.25 10.29 -0.04
N SER A 119 19.29 10.35 -0.87
CA SER A 119 20.44 11.25 -0.64
C SER A 119 20.11 12.74 -0.89
N LYS A 120 19.03 13.02 -1.62
CA LYS A 120 18.57 14.39 -1.91
C LYS A 120 17.58 14.92 -0.89
N LEU A 121 17.05 14.05 -0.03
CA LEU A 121 16.09 14.41 1.00
C LEU A 121 16.79 14.82 2.30
N GLU A 122 16.26 15.86 2.94
CA GLU A 122 16.67 16.23 4.29
C GLU A 122 16.46 15.06 5.27
N SER A 123 17.35 14.95 6.26
CA SER A 123 17.24 13.91 7.29
C SER A 123 15.98 14.10 8.11
N GLY A 124 15.23 13.03 8.37
CA GLY A 124 14.01 13.07 9.18
C GLY A 124 12.85 12.32 8.51
N LYS A 125 11.63 12.84 8.67
CA LYS A 125 10.37 12.22 8.19
C LYS A 125 10.39 11.94 6.67
N TRP A 126 10.97 12.83 5.87
CA TRP A 126 11.05 12.68 4.40
C TRP A 126 11.94 11.51 3.96
N ARG A 127 13.10 11.31 4.59
CA ARG A 127 13.95 10.14 4.31
C ARG A 127 13.26 8.83 4.74
N GLN A 128 12.53 8.87 5.86
CA GLN A 128 11.73 7.73 6.30
C GLN A 128 10.61 7.40 5.30
N MET A 129 9.93 8.42 4.77
CA MET A 129 8.91 8.28 3.73
C MET A 129 9.44 7.55 2.49
N GLN A 130 10.60 7.99 1.97
CA GLN A 130 11.23 7.38 0.81
C GLN A 130 11.60 5.91 1.05
N TRP A 131 12.12 5.59 2.23
CA TRP A 131 12.41 4.20 2.60
C TRP A 131 11.14 3.34 2.65
N GLN A 132 10.04 3.87 3.17
CA GLN A 132 8.75 3.18 3.21
C GLN A 132 8.17 2.94 1.81
N SER A 133 8.27 3.92 0.90
CA SER A 133 7.89 3.75 -0.51
C SER A 133 8.72 2.66 -1.19
N TYR A 134 10.05 2.71 -1.03
CA TYR A 134 10.95 1.69 -1.58
C TYR A 134 10.61 0.28 -1.08
N LEU A 135 10.40 0.11 0.24
CA LEU A 135 10.01 -1.18 0.80
C LEU A 135 8.65 -1.65 0.30
N ALA A 136 7.68 -0.75 0.16
CA ALA A 136 6.38 -1.09 -0.38
C ALA A 136 6.51 -1.64 -1.80
N HIS A 137 7.30 -0.99 -2.65
CA HIS A 137 7.60 -1.50 -4.00
C HIS A 137 8.26 -2.88 -3.96
N HIS A 138 9.29 -3.05 -3.14
CA HIS A 138 9.99 -4.33 -3.04
C HIS A 138 9.08 -5.46 -2.52
N PHE A 139 8.20 -5.18 -1.57
CA PHE A 139 7.25 -6.16 -1.09
C PHE A 139 6.18 -6.47 -2.13
N VAL A 140 5.62 -5.49 -2.83
CA VAL A 140 4.62 -5.76 -3.87
C VAL A 140 5.22 -6.61 -5.01
N ASP A 141 6.43 -6.27 -5.45
CA ASP A 141 7.17 -7.00 -6.49
C ASP A 141 7.44 -8.46 -6.08
N ALA A 142 7.83 -8.71 -4.82
CA ALA A 142 8.03 -10.08 -4.30
C ALA A 142 6.75 -10.93 -4.23
N HIS A 143 5.58 -10.31 -4.39
CA HIS A 143 4.25 -10.94 -4.44
C HIS A 143 3.66 -10.93 -5.86
N ASP A 144 4.49 -10.80 -6.88
CA ASP A 144 4.09 -10.82 -8.29
C ASP A 144 3.03 -9.74 -8.61
N GLY A 145 3.05 -8.66 -7.83
CA GLY A 145 2.17 -7.52 -7.99
C GLY A 145 2.85 -6.36 -8.68
N GLU A 146 2.03 -5.35 -9.00
CA GLU A 146 2.49 -4.09 -9.59
C GLU A 146 2.17 -2.94 -8.63
N ILE A 147 3.06 -1.95 -8.56
CA ILE A 147 2.82 -0.71 -7.85
C ILE A 147 3.10 0.46 -8.78
N SER A 148 2.24 1.48 -8.73
CA SER A 148 2.41 2.71 -9.49
C SER A 148 2.09 3.93 -8.63
N VAL A 149 2.61 5.08 -9.04
CA VAL A 149 2.33 6.37 -8.41
C VAL A 149 1.95 7.39 -9.47
N GLY A 150 1.00 8.24 -9.15
CA GLY A 150 0.53 9.30 -10.04
C GLY A 150 -0.15 10.41 -9.25
N ARG A 151 -0.85 11.29 -9.98
CA ARG A 151 -1.64 12.38 -9.43
C ARG A 151 -3.12 12.11 -9.63
N THR A 152 -3.95 12.69 -8.78
CA THR A 152 -5.38 12.82 -9.08
C THR A 152 -5.56 13.62 -10.38
N GLU A 153 -6.69 13.41 -11.07
CA GLU A 153 -6.96 14.18 -12.27
C GLU A 153 -6.91 15.69 -11.99
N PRO A 154 -6.39 16.52 -12.92
CA PRO A 154 -6.27 17.97 -12.74
C PRO A 154 -7.59 18.70 -12.50
N THR A 155 -8.71 18.03 -12.78
CA THR A 155 -10.08 18.52 -12.61
C THR A 155 -10.58 18.37 -11.16
N VAL A 156 -9.84 17.66 -10.30
CA VAL A 156 -10.15 17.45 -8.89
C VAL A 156 -9.16 18.26 -8.04
N GLU A 157 -9.62 19.36 -7.47
CA GLU A 157 -8.85 20.20 -6.53
C GLU A 157 -9.19 19.86 -5.07
N PRO A 158 -8.21 19.77 -4.17
CA PRO A 158 -6.77 19.87 -4.41
C PRO A 158 -6.21 18.62 -5.12
N VAL A 159 -5.30 18.85 -6.08
CA VAL A 159 -4.54 17.75 -6.71
C VAL A 159 -3.66 17.08 -5.66
N GLY A 160 -3.73 15.75 -5.56
CA GLY A 160 -2.97 14.96 -4.60
C GLY A 160 -2.25 13.77 -5.23
N THR A 161 -1.59 12.96 -4.41
CA THR A 161 -0.87 11.76 -4.88
C THR A 161 -1.78 10.54 -4.80
N VAL A 162 -1.67 9.67 -5.82
CA VAL A 162 -2.35 8.39 -5.90
C VAL A 162 -1.28 7.30 -6.03
N VAL A 163 -1.23 6.38 -5.07
CA VAL A 163 -0.45 5.16 -5.15
C VAL A 163 -1.41 4.00 -5.37
N GLU A 164 -1.18 3.22 -6.42
CA GLU A 164 -2.00 2.06 -6.76
C GLU A 164 -1.15 0.79 -6.69
N ILE A 165 -1.65 -0.21 -5.95
CA ILE A 165 -1.11 -1.56 -5.89
C ILE A 165 -2.09 -2.50 -6.60
N ARG A 166 -1.56 -3.39 -7.44
CA ARG A 166 -2.30 -4.49 -8.06
C ARG A 166 -1.66 -5.80 -7.61
N LEU A 167 -2.44 -6.67 -6.97
CA LEU A 167 -1.97 -8.00 -6.54
C LEU A 167 -2.78 -9.09 -7.23
N PRO A 168 -2.14 -10.16 -7.72
CA PRO A 168 -2.84 -11.29 -8.32
C PRO A 168 -3.67 -12.02 -7.27
N LEU A 169 -4.93 -12.34 -7.62
CA LEU A 169 -5.74 -13.23 -6.80
C LEU A 169 -5.11 -14.63 -6.77
N ALA A 170 -5.09 -15.25 -5.60
CA ALA A 170 -4.76 -16.66 -5.48
C ALA A 170 -5.78 -17.46 -6.31
N ASP A 171 -5.29 -18.44 -7.06
CA ASP A 171 -6.18 -19.42 -7.66
C ASP A 171 -6.99 -20.08 -6.52
N SER A 172 -8.29 -20.22 -6.73
CA SER A 172 -9.15 -20.86 -5.73
C SER A 172 -8.63 -22.27 -5.48
N VAL A 173 -8.08 -22.49 -4.28
CA VAL A 173 -7.80 -23.85 -3.83
C VAL A 173 -9.15 -24.54 -3.77
N THR A 174 -9.41 -25.41 -4.74
CA THR A 174 -10.53 -26.34 -4.63
C THR A 174 -10.22 -27.20 -3.40
N PRO A 175 -11.06 -27.22 -2.35
CA PRO A 175 -10.83 -28.16 -1.27
C PRO A 175 -10.80 -29.55 -1.91
N SER A 176 -9.66 -30.24 -1.79
CA SER A 176 -9.51 -31.61 -2.26
C SER A 176 -10.61 -32.43 -1.62
N ALA A 177 -11.43 -33.08 -2.44
CA ALA A 177 -12.56 -33.91 -2.03
C ALA A 177 -12.11 -35.24 -1.37
N ASP A 178 -11.14 -35.20 -0.47
CA ASP A 178 -10.53 -36.35 0.19
C ASP A 178 -10.51 -36.17 1.72
N GLU A 179 -11.68 -35.91 2.32
CA GLU A 179 -11.95 -36.25 3.72
C GLU A 179 -13.38 -36.81 3.87
N GLU A 180 -13.66 -37.90 3.15
CA GLU A 180 -14.60 -38.91 3.62
C GLU A 180 -13.85 -40.23 3.77
N LYS A 181 -13.41 -40.53 5.00
CA LYS A 181 -13.25 -41.90 5.48
C LYS A 181 -13.40 -41.99 6.99
#